data_AF-A0A5B8SZH2-F1
#
_entry.id   AF-A0A5B8SZH2-F1
#
_cell.length_a   1.000
_cell.length_b   1.000
_cell.length_c   1.000
_cell.angle_alpha   90.00
_cell.angle_beta   90.00
_cell.angle_gamma   90.00
#
_symmetry.space_group_name_H-M   'P 1'
#
loop_
_entity.id
_entity.type
_entity.pdbx_description
1 polymer ?
#
loop_
_entity_poly.entity_id
_entity_poly.type
_entity_poly.pdbx_seq_one_letter_code
_entity_poly.pdbx_strand_id
1 'polypeptide(L)'
;MKLNPRDLSSFIAKDNRFKRAEALLTDQWESLLLSEPWGMTMMTRSDIVYAKALVASDAMTPTVDLTTFKGVQQFIQRNAVRLSPDVVTMLKEPFL
;
A
#
# COMPACT_ATOMS: atom_id res chain seq x y z
N MET A 1 12.23 12.16 -1.52
CA MET A 1 12.58 11.62 -2.87
C MET A 1 11.49 12.05 -3.86
N LYS A 2 11.80 12.36 -5.13
CA LYS A 2 10.74 12.77 -6.08
C LYS A 2 10.04 11.54 -6.69
N LEU A 3 8.73 11.62 -6.92
CA LEU A 3 7.97 10.61 -7.65
C LEU A 3 8.45 10.52 -9.10
N ASN A 4 8.46 9.31 -9.67
CA ASN A 4 8.69 9.13 -11.10
C ASN A 4 7.45 9.61 -11.91
N PRO A 5 7.56 9.80 -13.23
CA PRO A 5 6.45 10.34 -14.03
C PRO A 5 5.14 9.54 -13.94
N ARG A 6 5.22 8.20 -13.86
CA ARG A 6 4.04 7.34 -13.74
C ARG A 6 3.36 7.51 -12.37
N ASP A 7 4.16 7.54 -11.32
CA ASP A 7 3.70 7.73 -9.94
C ASP A 7 3.08 9.11 -9.73
N LEU A 8 3.68 10.13 -10.32
CA LEU A 8 3.16 11.49 -10.33
C LEU A 8 1.84 11.57 -11.10
N SER A 9 1.75 10.93 -12.27
CA SER A 9 0.51 10.89 -13.05
C SER A 9 -0.64 10.27 -12.26
N SER A 10 -0.42 9.11 -11.63
CA SER A 10 -1.44 8.48 -10.77
C SER A 10 -1.81 9.35 -9.56
N PHE A 11 -0.82 10.02 -8.96
CA PHE A 11 -1.04 10.91 -7.81
C PHE A 11 -1.90 12.12 -8.18
N ILE A 12 -1.69 12.70 -9.35
CA ILE A 12 -2.47 13.84 -9.88
C ILE A 12 -3.87 13.37 -10.30
N ALA A 13 -3.96 12.27 -11.06
CA ALA A 13 -5.22 11.79 -11.62
C ALA A 13 -6.14 11.14 -10.58
N LYS A 14 -5.62 10.80 -9.40
CA LYS A 14 -6.35 10.07 -8.34
C LYS A 14 -7.01 8.79 -8.88
N ASP A 15 -6.27 8.09 -9.73
CA ASP A 15 -6.72 6.85 -10.38
C ASP A 15 -6.85 5.69 -9.38
N ASN A 16 -7.28 4.51 -9.85
CA ASN A 16 -7.42 3.33 -8.97
C ASN A 16 -6.10 2.92 -8.30
N ARG A 17 -4.94 3.17 -8.92
CA ARG A 17 -3.64 2.86 -8.32
C ARG A 17 -3.38 3.79 -7.13
N PHE A 18 -3.71 5.08 -7.25
CA PHE A 18 -3.68 6.03 -6.13
C PHE A 18 -4.66 5.65 -5.04
N LYS A 19 -5.93 5.38 -5.37
CA LYS A 19 -6.95 5.02 -4.36
C LYS A 19 -6.57 3.78 -3.56
N ARG A 20 -5.96 2.78 -4.20
CA ARG A 20 -5.44 1.58 -3.52
C ARG A 20 -4.28 1.91 -2.59
N ALA A 21 -3.29 2.67 -3.06
CA ALA A 21 -2.17 3.07 -2.22
C ALA A 21 -2.61 3.96 -1.04
N GLU A 22 -3.54 4.88 -1.26
CA GLU A 22 -4.15 5.69 -0.21
C GLU A 22 -4.85 4.82 0.83
N ALA A 23 -5.77 3.94 0.40
CA ALA A 23 -6.48 3.03 1.29
C ALA A 23 -5.53 2.11 2.08
N LEU A 24 -4.41 1.71 1.49
CA LEU A 24 -3.36 0.98 2.18
C LEU A 24 -2.68 1.84 3.25
N LEU A 25 -2.23 3.04 2.88
CA LEU A 25 -1.49 3.94 3.78
C LEU A 25 -2.35 4.48 4.93
N THR A 26 -3.67 4.54 4.75
CA THR A 26 -4.62 5.01 5.77
C THR A 26 -5.34 3.89 6.52
N ASP A 27 -5.00 2.61 6.26
CA ASP A 27 -5.65 1.44 6.86
C ASP A 27 -7.16 1.34 6.56
N GLN A 28 -7.56 1.75 5.36
CA GLN A 28 -8.95 1.79 4.88
C GLN A 28 -9.17 0.86 3.67
N TRP A 29 -8.40 -0.22 3.54
CA TRP A 29 -8.50 -1.13 2.38
C TRP A 29 -9.90 -1.69 2.16
N GLU A 30 -10.66 -1.93 3.23
CA GLU A 30 -12.04 -2.41 3.18
C GLU A 30 -12.98 -1.46 2.44
N SER A 31 -12.70 -0.15 2.44
CA SER A 31 -13.52 0.83 1.73
C SER A 31 -13.56 0.59 0.21
N LEU A 32 -12.54 -0.06 -0.35
CA LEU A 32 -12.49 -0.42 -1.78
C LEU A 32 -13.52 -1.50 -2.14
N LEU A 33 -13.90 -2.35 -1.19
CA LEU A 33 -14.88 -3.43 -1.40
C LEU A 33 -16.29 -2.89 -1.64
N LEU A 34 -16.59 -1.69 -1.14
CA LEU A 34 -17.88 -1.03 -1.38
C LEU A 34 -18.01 -0.51 -2.81
N SER A 35 -16.90 -0.43 -3.55
CA SER A 35 -16.85 0.13 -4.92
C SER A 35 -16.70 -0.92 -6.03
N GLU A 36 -16.38 -2.17 -5.69
CA GLU A 36 -16.08 -3.25 -6.64
C GLU A 36 -17.01 -4.45 -6.40
N PRO A 37 -17.80 -4.91 -7.40
CA PRO A 37 -18.88 -5.87 -7.18
C PRO A 37 -18.44 -7.32 -6.91
N TRP A 38 -17.14 -7.66 -6.99
CA TRP A 38 -16.68 -9.04 -6.89
C TRP A 38 -15.41 -9.22 -6.04
N GLY A 39 -15.59 -9.79 -4.85
CA GLY A 39 -14.54 -10.46 -4.09
C GLY A 39 -13.58 -9.55 -3.30
N MET A 40 -12.85 -10.17 -2.37
CA MET A 40 -11.82 -9.50 -1.58
C MET A 40 -10.64 -9.12 -2.49
N THR A 41 -10.41 -7.83 -2.70
CA THR A 41 -9.28 -7.39 -3.52
C THR A 41 -7.96 -7.60 -2.78
N MET A 42 -7.08 -8.44 -3.30
CA MET A 42 -5.74 -8.66 -2.73
C MET A 42 -4.87 -7.42 -2.91
N MET A 43 -4.00 -7.14 -1.94
CA MET A 43 -2.91 -6.18 -2.06
C MET A 43 -1.78 -6.81 -2.88
N THR A 44 -1.26 -6.07 -3.85
CA THR A 44 -0.17 -6.53 -4.73
C THR A 44 1.14 -5.85 -4.39
N ARG A 45 2.26 -6.41 -4.88
CA ARG A 45 3.58 -5.78 -4.79
C ARG A 45 3.57 -4.34 -5.34
N SER A 46 2.85 -4.10 -6.44
CA SER A 46 2.74 -2.79 -7.07
C SER A 46 2.06 -1.75 -6.17
N ASP A 47 1.09 -2.17 -5.36
CA ASP A 47 0.43 -1.30 -4.39
C ASP A 47 1.41 -0.91 -3.27
N ILE A 48 2.14 -1.89 -2.71
CA ILE A 48 3.16 -1.66 -1.68
C ILE A 48 4.25 -0.70 -2.19
N VAL A 49 4.79 -0.97 -3.38
CA VAL A 49 5.87 -0.15 -3.97
C VAL A 49 5.40 1.28 -4.20
N TYR A 50 4.20 1.46 -4.72
CA TYR A 50 3.67 2.80 -4.96
C TYR A 50 3.37 3.55 -3.65
N ALA A 51 2.79 2.87 -2.66
CA ALA A 51 2.55 3.43 -1.34
C ALA A 51 3.85 3.90 -0.68
N LYS A 52 4.93 3.09 -0.74
CA LYS A 52 6.27 3.49 -0.27
C LYS A 52 6.80 4.71 -1.02
N ALA A 53 6.59 4.81 -2.33
CA ALA A 53 7.01 5.96 -3.12
C ALA A 53 6.28 7.26 -2.70
N LEU A 54 4.97 7.18 -2.43
CA LEU A 54 4.18 8.32 -1.93
C LEU A 54 4.73 8.83 -0.60
N VAL A 55 4.98 7.94 0.36
CA VAL A 55 5.56 8.29 1.67
C VAL A 55 6.97 8.86 1.53
N ALA A 56 7.84 8.21 0.75
CA ALA A 56 9.21 8.67 0.53
C ALA A 56 9.31 10.03 -0.18
N SER A 57 8.21 10.50 -0.78
CA SER A 57 8.10 11.79 -1.46
C SER A 57 7.38 12.87 -0.67
N ASP A 58 6.98 12.58 0.57
CA ASP A 58 6.16 13.46 1.40
C ASP A 58 4.81 13.82 0.74
N ALA A 59 4.37 13.03 -0.26
CA ALA A 59 3.10 13.24 -0.96
C ALA A 59 1.90 12.74 -0.14
N MET A 60 2.13 11.88 0.85
CA MET A 60 1.14 11.38 1.79
C MET A 60 1.77 11.08 3.16
N THR A 61 1.02 11.39 4.21
CA THR A 61 1.35 10.99 5.58
C THR A 61 0.60 9.70 5.91
N PRO A 62 1.30 8.59 6.22
CA PRO A 62 0.63 7.31 6.45
C PRO A 62 0.18 7.15 7.92
N THR A 63 -0.87 6.37 8.15
CA THR A 63 -1.26 5.89 9.48
C THR A 63 -0.57 4.57 9.83
N VAL A 64 -0.18 3.80 8.80
CA VAL A 64 0.62 2.58 8.94
C VAL A 64 2.09 2.88 8.68
N ASP A 65 2.97 2.36 9.54
CA ASP A 65 4.41 2.51 9.37
C ASP A 65 5.02 1.27 8.72
N LEU A 66 5.41 1.37 7.45
CA LEU A 66 6.08 0.29 6.71
C LEU A 66 7.62 0.43 6.72
N THR A 67 8.16 1.37 7.51
CA THR A 67 9.60 1.61 7.61
C THR A 67 10.25 0.90 8.78
N THR A 68 9.45 0.43 9.76
CA THR A 68 9.94 -0.31 10.92
C THR A 68 9.48 -1.76 10.89
N PHE A 69 10.28 -2.68 11.46
CA PHE A 69 9.91 -4.08 11.58
C PHE A 69 8.58 -4.26 12.33
N LYS A 70 8.40 -3.51 13.43
CA LYS A 70 7.18 -3.55 14.23
C LYS A 70 5.95 -3.14 13.41
N GLY A 71 6.04 -2.03 12.68
CA GLY A 71 4.92 -1.55 11.86
C GLY A 71 4.60 -2.50 10.70
N VAL A 72 5.62 -3.10 10.08
CA VAL A 72 5.43 -4.16 9.07
C VAL A 72 4.74 -5.40 9.65
N GLN A 73 5.13 -5.87 10.84
CA GLN A 73 4.47 -7.01 11.48
C GLN A 73 3.00 -6.70 11.79
N GLN A 74 2.72 -5.51 12.32
CA GLN A 74 1.33 -5.07 12.58
C GLN A 74 0.51 -5.01 11.30
N PHE A 75 1.07 -4.45 10.22
CA PHE A 75 0.42 -4.39 8.92
C PHE A 75 0.09 -5.78 8.36
N ILE A 76 1.05 -6.72 8.43
CA ILE A 76 0.86 -8.10 7.96
C ILE A 76 -0.22 -8.80 8.79
N GLN A 77 -0.20 -8.67 10.12
CA GLN A 77 -1.20 -9.30 10.98
C GLN A 77 -2.61 -8.80 10.68
N ARG A 78 -2.79 -7.48 10.52
CA ARG A 78 -4.10 -6.89 10.21
C ARG A 78 -4.61 -7.26 8.81
N ASN A 79 -3.72 -7.41 7.84
CA ASN A 79 -4.07 -7.66 6.44
C ASN A 79 -3.78 -9.10 5.98
N ALA A 80 -3.65 -10.06 6.91
CA ALA A 80 -3.20 -11.42 6.59
C ALA A 80 -4.03 -12.11 5.50
N VAL A 81 -5.35 -11.88 5.46
CA VAL A 81 -6.26 -12.45 4.46
C VAL A 81 -6.22 -11.73 3.10
N ARG A 82 -5.54 -10.57 3.02
CA ARG A 82 -5.43 -9.70 1.83
C ARG A 82 -4.05 -9.70 1.21
N LEU A 83 -3.11 -10.45 1.79
CA LEU A 83 -1.71 -10.48 1.39
C LEU A 83 -1.36 -11.87 0.89
N SER A 84 -0.76 -11.94 -0.30
CA SER A 84 -0.15 -13.18 -0.78
C SER A 84 1.20 -13.42 -0.10
N PRO A 85 1.68 -14.68 -0.03
CA PRO A 85 2.96 -15.00 0.58
C PRO A 85 4.14 -14.20 0.01
N ASP A 86 4.14 -13.94 -1.29
CA ASP A 86 5.20 -13.18 -1.95
C ASP A 86 5.22 -11.70 -1.52
N VAL A 87 4.06 -11.09 -1.23
CA VAL A 87 3.98 -9.72 -0.70
C VAL A 87 4.44 -9.69 0.74
N VAL A 88 4.09 -10.70 1.54
CA VAL A 88 4.58 -10.86 2.91
C VAL A 88 6.11 -10.96 2.94
N THR A 89 6.71 -11.76 2.07
CA THR A 89 8.17 -11.87 1.95
C THR A 89 8.79 -10.52 1.59
N MET A 90 8.27 -9.83 0.57
CA MET A 90 8.74 -8.51 0.15
C MET A 90 8.68 -7.47 1.27
N LEU A 91 7.64 -7.49 2.10
CA LEU A 91 7.50 -6.58 3.24
C LEU A 91 8.56 -6.84 4.32
N LYS A 92 8.95 -8.10 4.51
CA LYS A 92 9.93 -8.52 5.54
C LYS A 92 11.37 -8.41 5.08
N GLU A 93 11.66 -8.55 3.78
CA GLU A 93 13.01 -8.52 3.20
C GLU A 93 13.93 -7.39 3.73
N PRO A 94 13.46 -6.14 3.95
CA PRO A 94 14.32 -5.08 4.48
C PRO A 94 14.81 -5.28 5.93
N PHE A 95 14.31 -6.29 6.65
CA PHE A 95 14.58 -6.54 8.07
C PHE A 95 15.14 -7.94 8.37
N LEU A 96 15.51 -8.69 7.32
CA LEU A 96 16.20 -9.98 7.40
C LEU A 96 17.70 -9.78 7.27
#